data_AF-A0A976FHH9-F1
#
_entry.id   AF-A0A976FHH9-F1
#
_cell.length_a   1.000
_cell.length_b   1.000
_cell.length_c   1.000
_cell.angle_alpha   90.00
_cell.angle_beta   90.00
_cell.angle_gamma   90.00
#
_symmetry.space_group_name_H-M   'P 1'
#
loop_
_entity.id
_entity.type
_entity.pdbx_description
1 polymer ?
#
loop_
_entity_poly.entity_id
_entity_poly.type
_entity_poly.pdbx_seq_one_letter_code
_entity_poly.pdbx_strand_id
1 'polypeptide(L)'
;MSPGLTTSKSAMGEFGVGDVLRFRYFLYDHLALCVSRTRVIHYWAGRRKENFIRIDKISYVLKVSKCSDPECYTAELDKWMDVEPFSRNIIVERARQKLNEKNTSSLGRDTTTLIRLKYGGGLNVDSGVFLLDV
;
A
#
# COMPACT_ATOMS: atom_id res chain seq x y z
N MET A 1 -23.42 18.07 24.29
CA MET A 1 -22.31 17.88 23.32
C MET A 1 -21.71 16.52 23.61
N SER A 2 -21.99 15.53 22.77
CA SER A 2 -21.46 14.17 22.94
C SER A 2 -20.32 13.96 21.93
N PRO A 3 -19.14 13.46 22.36
CA PRO A 3 -18.03 13.21 21.46
C PRO A 3 -18.14 11.82 20.82
N GLY A 4 -17.67 11.72 19.58
CA GLY A 4 -17.03 10.51 19.03
C GLY A 4 -17.96 9.36 18.65
N LEU A 5 -18.48 9.40 17.41
CA LEU A 5 -18.80 8.17 16.69
C LEU A 5 -17.63 7.87 15.75
N THR A 6 -16.64 7.13 16.24
CA THR A 6 -15.67 6.42 15.40
C THR A 6 -16.46 5.38 14.60
N THR A 7 -16.86 5.73 13.38
CA THR A 7 -17.32 4.74 12.42
C THR A 7 -16.12 3.94 11.95
N SER A 8 -15.80 2.87 12.68
CA SER A 8 -15.13 1.71 12.09
C SER A 8 -16.09 1.17 11.03
N LYS A 9 -15.97 1.70 9.81
CA LYS A 9 -16.64 1.15 8.64
C LYS A 9 -16.03 -0.24 8.43
N SER A 10 -16.81 -1.29 8.70
CA SER A 10 -16.47 -2.66 8.29
C SER A 10 -16.04 -2.63 6.82
N ALA A 11 -14.85 -3.15 6.52
CA ALA A 11 -14.15 -2.94 5.24
C ALA A 11 -14.67 -3.86 4.12
N MET A 12 -15.95 -3.68 3.81
CA MET A 12 -16.55 -4.02 2.51
C MET A 12 -17.16 -2.77 1.85
N GLY A 13 -16.70 -1.57 2.25
CA GLY A 13 -16.75 -0.42 1.36
C GLY A 13 -15.79 -0.71 0.21
N GLU A 14 -16.32 -0.86 -1.00
CA GLU A 14 -15.57 -1.30 -2.18
C GLU A 14 -14.33 -0.40 -2.40
N PHE A 15 -13.13 -0.93 -2.10
CA PHE A 15 -11.90 -0.17 -2.27
C PHE A 15 -11.76 0.30 -3.72
N GLY A 16 -11.46 1.58 -3.89
CA GLY A 16 -11.33 2.23 -5.17
C GLY A 16 -9.93 2.10 -5.76
N VAL A 17 -9.83 2.22 -7.08
CA VAL A 17 -8.52 2.37 -7.74
C VAL A 17 -7.82 3.60 -7.19
N GLY A 18 -6.56 3.45 -6.78
CA GLY A 18 -5.75 4.51 -6.15
C GLY A 18 -5.81 4.53 -4.63
N ASP A 19 -6.67 3.71 -4.00
CA ASP A 19 -6.66 3.56 -2.55
C ASP A 19 -5.43 2.79 -2.08
N VAL A 20 -4.85 3.22 -0.95
CA VAL A 20 -3.79 2.50 -0.27
C VAL A 20 -4.41 1.67 0.84
N LEU A 21 -4.17 0.37 0.81
CA LEU A 21 -4.63 -0.57 1.82
C LEU A 21 -3.49 -0.91 2.76
N ARG A 22 -3.81 -0.93 4.05
CA ARG A 22 -2.93 -1.36 5.13
C ARG A 22 -3.40 -2.70 5.67
N PHE A 23 -2.56 -3.71 5.52
CA PHE A 23 -2.75 -5.03 6.09
C PHE A 23 -1.86 -5.15 7.32
N ARG A 24 -2.45 -5.04 8.51
CA ARG A 24 -1.70 -5.17 9.76
C ARG A 24 -1.30 -6.62 9.97
N TYR A 25 0.00 -6.92 10.04
CA TYR A 25 0.52 -8.25 10.32
C TYR A 25 1.51 -8.22 11.47
N PHE A 26 1.05 -8.64 12.65
CA PHE A 26 1.83 -8.81 13.89
C PHE A 26 2.81 -7.66 14.19
N LEU A 27 4.03 -7.69 13.64
CA LEU A 27 5.10 -6.72 13.89
C LEU A 27 5.35 -5.71 12.75
N TYR A 28 4.60 -5.75 11.65
CA TYR A 28 4.73 -4.77 10.59
C TYR A 28 3.41 -4.57 9.84
N ASP A 29 3.22 -3.39 9.27
CA ASP A 29 2.14 -3.18 8.31
C ASP A 29 2.62 -3.47 6.89
N HIS A 30 1.82 -4.24 6.19
CA HIS A 30 1.99 -4.51 4.78
C HIS A 30 1.11 -3.57 3.98
N LEU A 31 1.71 -2.68 3.19
CA LEU A 31 0.97 -1.74 2.36
C LEU A 31 0.77 -2.27 0.94
N ALA A 32 -0.37 -1.94 0.34
CA ALA A 32 -0.69 -2.25 -1.04
C ALA A 32 -1.51 -1.12 -1.69
N LEU A 33 -1.44 -0.98 -3.01
CA LEU A 33 -2.18 0.04 -3.76
C LEU A 33 -3.25 -0.63 -4.63
N CYS A 34 -4.50 -0.24 -4.48
CA CYS A 34 -5.62 -0.74 -5.26
C CYS A 34 -5.48 -0.35 -6.74
N VAL A 35 -5.44 -1.36 -7.60
CA VAL A 35 -5.43 -1.20 -9.07
C VAL A 35 -6.76 -1.63 -9.71
N SER A 36 -7.63 -2.25 -8.91
CA SER A 36 -9.04 -2.55 -9.24
C SER A 36 -9.80 -2.86 -7.94
N ARG A 37 -11.12 -3.01 -8.03
CA ARG A 37 -12.01 -3.37 -6.89
C ARG A 37 -11.59 -4.61 -6.11
N THR A 38 -10.88 -5.54 -6.75
CA THR A 38 -10.52 -6.84 -6.13
C THR A 38 -9.03 -7.13 -6.14
N ARG A 39 -8.20 -6.20 -6.64
CA ARG A 39 -6.76 -6.43 -6.83
C ARG A 39 -5.94 -5.23 -6.41
N VAL A 40 -4.78 -5.55 -5.84
CA VAL A 40 -3.79 -4.58 -5.38
C VAL A 40 -2.45 -4.88 -6.01
N ILE A 41 -1.66 -3.84 -6.28
CA ILE A 41 -0.23 -3.94 -6.49
C ILE A 41 0.47 -3.82 -5.14
N HIS A 42 1.42 -4.71 -4.87
CA HIS A 42 2.21 -4.66 -3.65
C HIS A 42 3.57 -5.30 -3.87
N TYR A 43 4.46 -5.04 -2.92
CA TYR A 43 5.72 -5.73 -2.84
C TYR A 43 5.52 -7.13 -2.23
N TRP A 44 6.21 -8.13 -2.76
CA TRP A 44 6.18 -9.49 -2.23
C TRP A 44 7.59 -9.92 -1.87
N ALA A 45 7.81 -10.20 -0.58
CA ALA A 45 9.04 -10.79 -0.09
C ALA A 45 9.01 -12.32 -0.30
N GLY A 46 9.70 -12.80 -1.33
CA GLY A 46 9.79 -14.22 -1.62
C GLY A 46 10.66 -14.98 -0.61
N ARG A 47 10.46 -16.30 -0.50
CA ARG A 47 11.19 -17.17 0.44
C ARG A 47 12.70 -17.25 0.20
N ARG A 48 13.21 -16.80 -0.96
CA ARG A 48 14.63 -16.89 -1.37
C ARG A 48 15.34 -15.54 -1.44
N LYS A 49 14.89 -14.53 -0.67
CA LYS A 49 15.37 -13.14 -0.75
C LYS A 49 15.15 -12.49 -2.13
N GLU A 50 14.28 -13.08 -2.94
CA GLU A 50 13.84 -12.48 -4.19
C GLU A 50 12.59 -11.68 -3.88
N ASN A 51 12.72 -10.37 -3.99
CA ASN A 51 11.61 -9.49 -3.79
C ASN A 51 11.16 -8.90 -5.12
N PHE A 52 9.85 -8.87 -5.33
CA PHE A 52 9.27 -8.43 -6.59
C PHE A 52 7.93 -7.78 -6.37
N ILE A 53 7.59 -6.89 -7.30
CA ILE A 53 6.30 -6.20 -7.33
C ILE A 53 5.30 -7.10 -8.06
N ARG A 54 4.14 -7.31 -7.44
CA ARG A 54 3.07 -8.18 -7.93
C ARG A 54 1.73 -7.50 -7.90
N ILE A 55 0.83 -7.95 -8.75
CA ILE A 55 -0.61 -7.70 -8.61
C ILE A 55 -1.29 -9.00 -8.17
N ASP A 56 -1.88 -8.99 -6.98
CA ASP A 56 -2.62 -10.12 -6.43
C ASP A 56 -4.06 -9.71 -6.05
N LYS A 57 -4.93 -10.70 -5.86
CA LYS A 57 -6.28 -10.48 -5.34
C LYS A 57 -6.20 -10.03 -3.88
N ILE A 58 -7.03 -9.08 -3.46
CA ILE A 58 -7.11 -8.63 -2.05
C ILE A 58 -7.34 -9.83 -1.13
N SER A 59 -8.22 -10.76 -1.50
CA SER A 59 -8.50 -11.98 -0.74
C SER A 59 -7.28 -12.91 -0.58
N TYR A 60 -6.38 -12.95 -1.58
CA TYR A 60 -5.13 -13.67 -1.46
C TYR A 60 -4.19 -12.97 -0.49
N VAL A 61 -4.05 -11.64 -0.60
CA VAL A 61 -3.21 -10.83 0.30
C VAL A 61 -3.69 -10.96 1.75
N LEU A 62 -4.99 -10.94 2.02
CA LEU A 62 -5.57 -11.18 3.35
C LEU A 62 -5.14 -12.54 3.91
N LYS A 63 -5.30 -13.59 3.12
CA LYS A 63 -4.94 -14.95 3.53
C LYS A 63 -3.46 -15.09 3.90
N VAL A 64 -2.56 -14.53 3.09
CA VAL A 64 -1.11 -14.67 3.29
C VAL A 64 -0.56 -13.73 4.35
N SER A 65 -1.15 -12.54 4.50
CA SER A 65 -0.83 -11.59 5.58
C SER A 65 -1.51 -11.94 6.90
N LYS A 66 -2.31 -13.02 6.96
CA LYS A 66 -3.13 -13.40 8.13
C LYS A 66 -3.95 -12.21 8.69
N CYS A 67 -4.31 -11.28 7.81
CA CYS A 67 -5.08 -10.09 8.14
C CYS A 67 -6.56 -10.39 7.84
N SER A 68 -7.44 -10.11 8.80
CA SER A 68 -8.87 -10.34 8.64
C SER A 68 -9.59 -9.20 7.92
N ASP A 69 -9.13 -7.96 8.13
CA ASP A 69 -9.75 -6.78 7.58
C ASP A 69 -8.68 -5.73 7.23
N PRO A 70 -8.48 -5.38 5.95
CA PRO A 70 -7.52 -4.36 5.57
C PRO A 70 -8.12 -2.98 5.78
N GLU A 71 -7.30 -2.03 6.24
CA GLU A 71 -7.74 -0.65 6.44
C GLU A 71 -7.44 0.19 5.21
N CYS A 72 -8.35 1.11 4.85
CA CYS A 72 -8.04 2.14 3.87
C CYS A 72 -7.14 3.21 4.52
N TYR A 73 -5.87 3.25 4.13
CA TYR A 73 -4.83 4.14 4.64
C TYR A 73 -4.61 5.38 3.77
N THR A 74 -5.42 5.55 2.71
CA THR A 74 -5.25 6.64 1.73
C THR A 74 -5.23 8.02 2.37
N ALA A 75 -6.21 8.33 3.23
CA ALA A 75 -6.32 9.66 3.83
C ALA A 75 -5.18 9.96 4.82
N GLU A 76 -4.76 8.95 5.58
CA GLU A 76 -3.60 9.06 6.49
C GLU A 76 -2.33 9.32 5.67
N LEU A 77 -2.11 8.58 4.58
CA LEU A 77 -0.96 8.78 3.71
C LEU A 77 -1.00 10.12 2.97
N ASP A 78 -2.13 10.51 2.38
CA ASP A 78 -2.28 11.76 1.62
C ASP A 78 -1.93 12.97 2.53
N LYS A 79 -2.36 12.94 3.81
CA LYS A 79 -2.03 13.97 4.81
C LYS A 79 -0.53 14.08 5.07
N TRP A 80 0.20 12.97 5.03
CA TRP A 80 1.65 12.94 5.31
C TRP A 80 2.48 13.38 4.11
N MET A 81 2.00 13.11 2.89
CA MET A 81 2.77 13.36 1.69
C MET A 81 2.75 14.83 1.26
N ASP A 82 1.73 15.60 1.65
CA ASP A 82 1.54 17.02 1.30
C ASP A 82 1.73 17.33 -0.19
N VAL A 83 1.41 16.34 -1.04
CA VAL A 83 1.46 16.44 -2.50
C VAL A 83 0.22 15.80 -3.11
N GLU A 84 -0.23 16.37 -4.22
CA GLU A 84 -1.38 15.84 -4.94
C GLU A 84 -1.06 14.47 -5.56
N PRO A 85 -1.89 13.43 -5.33
CA PRO A 85 -1.69 12.15 -5.96
C PRO A 85 -1.97 12.23 -7.46
N PHE A 86 -1.29 11.39 -8.24
CA PHE A 86 -1.61 11.21 -9.65
C PHE A 86 -3.04 10.72 -9.85
N SER A 87 -3.56 10.98 -11.05
CA SER A 87 -4.84 10.41 -11.46
C SER A 87 -4.82 8.88 -11.45
N ARG A 88 -5.98 8.27 -11.21
CA ARG A 88 -6.14 6.81 -11.11
C ARG A 88 -5.56 6.07 -12.32
N ASN A 89 -5.72 6.61 -13.53
CA ASN A 89 -5.22 5.99 -14.76
C ASN A 89 -3.68 5.94 -14.79
N ILE A 90 -3.03 7.05 -14.41
CA ILE A 90 -1.57 7.15 -14.34
C ILE A 90 -1.02 6.21 -13.27
N ILE A 91 -1.69 6.11 -12.13
CA ILE A 91 -1.32 5.15 -11.07
C ILE A 91 -1.30 3.71 -11.60
N VAL A 92 -2.37 3.30 -12.28
CA VAL A 92 -2.48 1.93 -12.83
C VAL A 92 -1.45 1.68 -13.92
N GLU A 93 -1.21 2.65 -14.80
CA GLU A 93 -0.21 2.55 -15.86
C GLU A 93 1.20 2.36 -15.27
N ARG A 94 1.58 3.23 -14.32
CA ARG A 94 2.87 3.15 -13.63
C ARG A 94 3.00 1.83 -12.85
N ALA A 95 1.93 1.39 -12.21
CA ALA A 95 1.89 0.11 -11.50
C ALA A 95 2.19 -1.06 -12.43
N ARG A 96 1.60 -1.07 -13.64
CA ARG A 96 1.86 -2.11 -14.65
C ARG A 96 3.31 -2.11 -15.14
N GLN A 97 3.91 -0.93 -15.34
CA GLN A 97 5.32 -0.80 -15.75
C GLN A 97 6.30 -1.36 -14.71
N LYS A 98 5.89 -1.44 -13.44
CA LYS A 98 6.70 -1.93 -12.33
C LYS A 98 6.56 -3.43 -12.06
N LEU A 99 5.69 -4.14 -12.78
CA LEU A 99 5.49 -5.57 -12.58
C LEU A 99 6.76 -6.38 -12.82
N ASN A 100 7.02 -7.34 -11.94
CA ASN A 100 8.19 -8.23 -12.01
C ASN A 100 9.55 -7.52 -11.90
N GLU A 101 9.58 -6.23 -11.58
CA GLU A 101 10.83 -5.54 -11.26
C GLU A 101 11.44 -6.21 -10.02
N LYS A 102 12.59 -6.85 -10.22
CA LYS A 102 13.33 -7.56 -9.18
C LYS A 102 14.09 -6.53 -8.35
N ASN A 103 13.81 -6.48 -7.06
CA ASN A 103 14.48 -5.55 -6.15
C ASN A 103 15.38 -6.34 -5.20
N THR A 104 16.65 -5.93 -5.10
CA THR A 104 17.68 -6.62 -4.30
C THR A 104 17.84 -6.05 -2.89
N SER A 105 17.18 -4.93 -2.56
CA SER A 105 17.29 -4.32 -1.24
C SER A 105 16.31 -4.96 -0.24
N SER A 106 16.85 -5.45 0.87
CA SER A 106 16.11 -5.93 2.04
C SER A 106 15.54 -4.78 2.85
N LEU A 107 14.25 -4.87 3.19
CA LEU A 107 13.51 -4.11 4.21
C LEU A 107 13.69 -2.58 4.18
N GLY A 108 12.69 -1.87 3.67
CA GLY A 108 12.55 -0.41 3.86
C GLY A 108 12.29 0.41 2.59
N ARG A 109 12.42 -0.17 1.39
CA ARG A 109 12.08 0.51 0.11
C ARG A 109 10.73 0.11 -0.48
N ASP A 110 9.97 -0.70 0.25
CA ASP A 110 8.74 -1.34 -0.22
C ASP A 110 7.59 -0.33 -0.27
N THR A 111 7.41 0.44 0.81
CA THR A 111 6.47 1.57 0.90
C THR A 111 6.83 2.69 -0.08
N THR A 112 8.12 3.00 -0.22
CA THR A 112 8.61 4.05 -1.12
C THR A 112 8.19 3.82 -2.57
N THR A 113 8.18 2.57 -3.01
CA THR A 113 7.73 2.26 -4.38
C THR A 113 6.24 2.54 -4.56
N LEU A 114 5.40 2.18 -3.59
CA LEU A 114 3.97 2.48 -3.60
C LEU A 114 3.71 3.99 -3.56
N ILE A 115 4.44 4.72 -2.72
CA ILE A 115 4.40 6.19 -2.66
C ILE A 115 4.78 6.77 -4.02
N ARG A 116 5.86 6.33 -4.65
CA ARG A 116 6.28 6.81 -5.97
C ARG A 116 5.31 6.47 -7.10
N LEU A 117 4.53 5.40 -6.95
CA LEU A 117 3.44 5.06 -7.86
C LEU A 117 2.28 6.04 -7.73
N LYS A 118 1.91 6.41 -6.51
CA LYS A 118 0.78 7.31 -6.21
C LYS A 118 1.10 8.80 -6.38
N TYR A 119 2.29 9.26 -5.99
CA TYR A 119 2.64 10.68 -5.91
C TYR A 119 3.83 11.11 -6.80
N GLY A 120 4.57 10.16 -7.39
CA GLY A 120 5.70 10.47 -8.28
C GLY A 120 7.08 10.51 -7.64
N GLY A 121 8.07 10.93 -8.43
CA GLY A 121 9.46 11.08 -8.00
C GLY A 121 9.77 12.53 -7.61
N GLY A 122 10.75 12.74 -6.72
CA GLY A 122 11.12 14.07 -6.20
C GLY A 122 10.80 14.28 -4.71
N LEU A 123 10.10 13.32 -4.10
CA LEU A 123 9.90 13.28 -2.66
C LEU A 123 11.22 12.87 -2.00
N ASN A 124 11.76 13.74 -1.13
CA ASN A 124 12.83 13.38 -0.18
C ASN A 124 12.22 12.43 0.86
N VAL A 125 12.07 11.17 0.48
CA VAL A 125 11.74 10.06 1.40
C VAL A 125 12.94 9.65 2.27
N ASP A 126 14.05 10.41 2.21
CA ASP A 126 15.32 10.15 2.92
C ASP A 126 15.24 10.31 4.45
N SER A 127 14.06 10.39 5.05
CA SER A 127 13.92 10.32 6.52
C SER A 127 12.63 9.65 6.99
N GLY A 128 11.76 9.24 6.07
CA GLY A 128 10.57 8.48 6.39
C GLY A 128 10.88 7.00 6.35
N VAL A 129 11.77 6.56 7.23
CA VAL A 129 11.74 5.18 7.65
C VAL A 129 10.31 4.97 8.19
N PHE A 130 9.42 4.41 7.37
CA PHE A 130 8.19 3.79 7.84
C PHE A 130 8.60 2.50 8.58
N LEU A 131 9.50 2.63 9.57
CA LEU A 131 9.44 1.80 10.76
C LEU A 131 8.14 2.27 11.38
N LEU A 132 7.11 1.50 11.11
CA LEU A 132 6.01 1.44 12.06
C LEU A 132 6.68 0.99 13.33
N ASP A 133 6.85 1.93 14.25
CA ASP A 133 7.26 1.62 15.61
C ASP A 133 6.37 0.48 16.09
N VAL A 134 6.99 -0.66 16.31
CA VAL A 134 6.52 -1.72 17.20
C VAL A 134 7.14 -1.49 18.56
#